data_AF-A0A660S3S8-F1
#
_entry.id   AF-A0A660S3S8-F1
#
_cell.length_a   1.000
_cell.length_b   1.000
_cell.length_c   1.000
_cell.angle_alpha   90.00
_cell.angle_beta   90.00
_cell.angle_gamma   90.00
#
_symmetry.space_group_name_H-M   'P 1'
#
loop_
_entity.id
_entity.type
_entity.pdbx_description
1 polymer ?
#
loop_
_entity_poly.entity_id
_entity_poly.type
_entity_poly.pdbx_seq_one_letter_code
_entity_poly.pdbx_strand_id
1 'polypeptide(L)'
;MIVYFPFQHEISNNLWERISKNYDNENYTGAILDAIFFLTKTIRDRTGFELDGVSLIGKVFGGKDPILKINKFQTESEKNEQKGIENILRGLFQAVRNPRAHEKIVDDKKTCDVLIVFIDYLLSLIEKSKAKFEIEDFFKRVIDIDFVESHDYAELLVSEIPANKIFDTLLFLLERRDFTKPNSFYYVIQAFLKRFNGEQKKEFLKLYLTF
;
A
#
# COMPACT_ATOMS: atom_id res chain seq x y z
N MET A 1 -16.34 -33.27 5.10
CA MET A 1 -16.08 -32.90 6.50
C MET A 1 -15.89 -31.39 6.51
N ILE A 2 -16.63 -30.62 7.31
CA ILE A 2 -16.44 -29.16 7.34
C ILE A 2 -15.15 -28.90 8.13
N VAL A 3 -14.12 -28.38 7.47
CA VAL A 3 -12.86 -28.01 8.12
C VAL A 3 -13.12 -26.72 8.91
N TYR A 4 -13.06 -26.79 10.23
CA TYR A 4 -13.37 -25.66 11.11
C TYR A 4 -12.11 -24.83 11.40
N PHE A 5 -12.12 -23.55 11.01
CA PHE A 5 -11.14 -22.57 11.46
C PHE A 5 -11.63 -21.87 12.73
N PRO A 6 -11.02 -22.13 13.91
CA PRO A 6 -11.54 -21.62 15.19
C PRO A 6 -11.49 -20.10 15.35
N PHE A 7 -10.73 -19.40 14.52
CA PHE A 7 -10.55 -17.95 14.59
C PHE A 7 -11.16 -17.22 13.39
N GLN A 8 -12.08 -17.85 12.65
CA GLN A 8 -12.68 -17.24 11.45
C GLN A 8 -13.33 -15.88 11.75
N HIS A 9 -13.93 -15.72 12.93
CA HIS A 9 -14.54 -14.47 13.37
C HIS A 9 -13.55 -13.45 13.94
N GLU A 10 -12.30 -13.85 14.17
CA GLU A 10 -11.25 -13.02 14.77
C GLU A 10 -10.29 -12.42 13.73
N ILE A 11 -10.32 -12.92 12.49
CA ILE A 11 -9.51 -12.39 11.38
C ILE A 11 -10.35 -11.52 10.44
N SER A 12 -9.68 -10.67 9.66
CA SER A 12 -10.37 -9.83 8.68
C SER A 12 -11.09 -10.65 7.60
N ASN A 13 -12.32 -10.24 7.26
CA ASN A 13 -13.10 -10.85 6.18
C ASN A 13 -12.34 -10.83 4.84
N ASN A 14 -11.64 -9.72 4.55
CA ASN A 14 -10.85 -9.58 3.35
C ASN A 14 -9.75 -10.64 3.24
N LEU A 15 -9.09 -10.98 4.35
CA LEU A 15 -8.10 -12.05 4.37
C LEU A 15 -8.77 -13.42 4.21
N TRP A 16 -9.85 -13.68 4.95
CA TRP A 16 -10.57 -14.96 4.88
C TRP A 16 -11.04 -15.30 3.46
N GLU A 17 -11.59 -14.33 2.74
CA GLU A 17 -12.00 -14.48 1.34
C GLU A 17 -10.86 -14.94 0.42
N ARG A 18 -9.62 -14.59 0.73
CA ARG A 18 -8.45 -14.99 -0.07
C ARG A 18 -7.98 -16.40 0.22
N ILE A 19 -8.10 -16.85 1.48
CA ILE A 19 -7.48 -18.10 1.92
C ILE A 19 -8.46 -19.27 2.03
N SER A 20 -9.76 -18.99 2.23
CA SER A 20 -10.81 -19.97 2.51
C SER A 20 -10.81 -21.14 1.54
N LYS A 21 -10.67 -20.88 0.23
CA LYS A 21 -10.61 -21.94 -0.79
C LYS A 21 -9.48 -22.95 -0.53
N ASN A 22 -8.27 -22.49 -0.25
CA ASN A 22 -7.16 -23.39 0.02
C ASN A 22 -7.30 -24.06 1.40
N TYR A 23 -7.79 -23.31 2.38
CA TYR A 23 -8.02 -23.80 3.73
C TYR A 23 -9.05 -24.94 3.78
N ASP A 24 -10.21 -24.76 3.13
CA ASP A 24 -11.31 -25.73 3.10
C ASP A 24 -10.95 -27.02 2.34
N ASN A 25 -10.01 -26.93 1.40
CA ASN A 25 -9.45 -28.07 0.68
C ASN A 25 -8.27 -28.73 1.42
N GLU A 26 -8.02 -28.35 2.68
CA GLU A 26 -6.89 -28.81 3.49
C GLU A 26 -5.52 -28.52 2.85
N ASN A 27 -5.46 -27.60 1.89
CA ASN A 27 -4.22 -27.09 1.30
C ASN A 27 -3.67 -25.94 2.18
N TYR A 28 -3.22 -26.31 3.37
CA TYR A 28 -2.75 -25.37 4.38
C TYR A 28 -1.54 -24.54 3.95
N THR A 29 -0.60 -25.14 3.21
CA THR A 29 0.53 -24.40 2.64
C THR A 29 0.06 -23.37 1.61
N GLY A 30 -0.92 -23.72 0.78
CA GLY A 30 -1.55 -22.77 -0.14
C GLY A 30 -2.24 -21.61 0.57
N ALA A 31 -2.98 -21.89 1.65
CA ALA A 31 -3.65 -20.86 2.44
C ALA A 31 -2.65 -19.88 3.09
N ILE A 32 -1.51 -20.37 3.60
CA ILE A 32 -0.43 -19.52 4.12
C ILE A 32 0.16 -18.65 3.00
N LEU A 33 0.42 -19.22 1.83
CA LEU A 33 0.97 -18.48 0.69
C LEU A 33 0.01 -17.40 0.18
N ASP A 34 -1.29 -17.70 0.12
CA ASP A 34 -2.33 -16.72 -0.24
C ASP A 34 -2.41 -15.58 0.76
N ALA A 35 -2.30 -15.85 2.06
CA ALA A 35 -2.26 -14.83 3.11
C ALA A 35 -1.05 -13.89 2.92
N ILE A 36 0.14 -14.44 2.67
CA ILE A 36 1.35 -13.65 2.44
C ILE A 36 1.27 -12.88 1.12
N PHE A 37 0.67 -13.47 0.09
CA PHE A 37 0.42 -12.79 -1.19
C PHE A 37 -0.50 -11.58 -0.97
N PHE A 38 -1.58 -11.76 -0.22
CA PHE A 38 -2.50 -10.67 0.12
C PHE A 38 -1.79 -9.57 0.92
N LEU A 39 -1.01 -9.91 1.95
CA LEU A 39 -0.14 -8.98 2.67
C LEU A 39 0.78 -8.18 1.74
N THR A 40 1.44 -8.87 0.80
CA THR A 40 2.33 -8.24 -0.19
C THR A 40 1.57 -7.27 -1.06
N LYS A 41 0.42 -7.69 -1.59
CA LYS A 41 -0.46 -6.87 -2.43
C LYS A 41 -0.91 -5.62 -1.68
N THR A 42 -1.36 -5.74 -0.44
CA THR A 42 -1.76 -4.60 0.40
C THR A 42 -0.62 -3.59 0.54
N ILE A 43 0.62 -4.04 0.76
CA ILE A 43 1.78 -3.14 0.83
C ILE A 43 2.01 -2.44 -0.52
N ARG A 44 1.94 -3.17 -1.65
CA ARG A 44 2.12 -2.58 -2.99
C ARG A 44 1.03 -1.55 -3.30
N ASP A 45 -0.23 -1.89 -3.07
CA ASP A 45 -1.37 -1.02 -3.35
C ASP A 45 -1.25 0.30 -2.56
N ARG A 46 -0.80 0.23 -1.30
CA ARG A 46 -0.65 1.42 -0.45
C ARG A 46 0.56 2.29 -0.80
N THR A 47 1.60 1.72 -1.41
CA THR A 47 2.90 2.40 -1.59
C THR A 47 3.31 2.66 -3.03
N GLY A 48 2.77 1.91 -3.98
CA GLY A 48 3.11 1.97 -5.39
C GLY A 48 4.44 1.33 -5.78
N PHE A 49 5.06 0.56 -4.90
CA PHE A 49 6.29 -0.15 -5.23
C PHE A 49 5.99 -1.55 -5.77
N GLU A 50 6.52 -1.86 -6.95
CA GLU A 50 6.44 -3.19 -7.57
C GLU A 50 7.57 -4.14 -7.14
N LEU A 51 8.24 -3.85 -6.02
CA LEU A 51 9.28 -4.72 -5.46
C LEU A 51 8.65 -5.97 -4.83
N ASP A 52 9.44 -7.01 -4.56
CA ASP A 52 8.99 -8.22 -3.85
C ASP A 52 9.85 -8.54 -2.62
N GLY A 53 9.28 -9.34 -1.73
CA GLY A 53 9.98 -9.93 -0.60
C GLY A 53 10.70 -8.92 0.30
N VAL A 54 11.89 -9.32 0.73
CA VAL A 54 12.74 -8.54 1.65
C VAL A 54 13.08 -7.15 1.10
N SER A 55 13.22 -7.02 -0.22
CA SER A 55 13.50 -5.75 -0.89
C SER A 55 12.33 -4.77 -0.78
N LEU A 56 11.09 -5.26 -0.97
CA LEU A 56 9.88 -4.45 -0.75
C LEU A 56 9.79 -3.98 0.69
N ILE A 57 9.93 -4.90 1.65
CA ILE A 57 9.84 -4.56 3.08
C ILE A 57 10.89 -3.51 3.47
N GLY A 58 12.13 -3.68 3.01
CA GLY A 58 13.20 -2.72 3.28
C GLY A 58 12.96 -1.33 2.69
N LYS A 59 12.42 -1.27 1.48
CA LYS A 59 12.09 0.00 0.82
C LYS A 59 10.95 0.73 1.53
N VAL A 60 9.96 -0.01 2.03
CA VAL A 60 8.72 0.56 2.55
C VAL A 60 8.83 0.92 4.03
N PHE A 61 9.36 0.03 4.86
CA PHE A 61 9.33 0.17 6.31
C PHE A 61 10.67 0.59 6.92
N GLY A 62 11.76 0.50 6.16
CA GLY A 62 13.11 0.77 6.65
C GLY A 62 13.61 2.18 6.40
N GLY A 63 14.81 2.44 6.94
CA GLY A 63 15.54 3.70 6.74
C GLY A 63 15.19 4.81 7.74
N LYS A 64 15.70 6.02 7.46
CA LYS A 64 15.50 7.20 8.32
C LYS A 64 14.17 7.92 8.08
N ASP A 65 13.51 7.65 6.95
CA ASP A 65 12.19 8.19 6.60
C ASP A 65 11.39 7.08 5.88
N PRO A 66 10.74 6.17 6.62
CA PRO A 66 9.99 5.07 6.04
C PRO A 66 8.73 5.59 5.31
N ILE A 67 8.35 4.87 4.25
CA ILE A 67 7.20 5.22 3.40
C ILE A 67 5.89 4.92 4.11
N LEU A 68 5.81 3.77 4.78
CA LEU A 68 4.71 3.43 5.69
C LEU A 68 5.21 3.52 7.13
N LYS A 69 4.58 4.43 7.89
CA LYS A 69 4.85 4.62 9.31
C LYS A 69 3.80 3.88 10.12
N ILE A 70 4.22 2.82 10.81
CA ILE A 70 3.34 1.98 11.65
C ILE A 70 2.87 2.70 12.92
N ASN A 71 3.56 3.79 13.29
CA ASN A 71 3.23 4.71 14.38
C ASN A 71 3.60 6.15 13.95
N LYS A 72 3.72 7.10 14.89
CA LYS A 72 4.05 8.51 14.53
C LYS A 72 5.51 8.72 14.12
N PHE A 73 6.39 7.77 14.43
CA PHE A 73 7.81 7.78 14.07
C PHE A 73 8.58 9.01 14.59
N GLN A 74 8.22 9.52 15.77
CA GLN A 74 8.82 10.73 16.38
C GLN A 74 9.83 10.36 17.47
N THR A 75 9.42 9.51 18.40
CA THR A 75 10.24 9.10 19.56
C THR A 75 11.19 7.95 19.23
N GLU A 76 12.20 7.73 20.07
CA GLU A 76 13.10 6.58 19.93
C GLU A 76 12.35 5.25 20.06
N SER A 77 11.40 5.17 20.99
CA SER A 77 10.56 3.99 21.17
C SER A 77 9.75 3.67 19.91
N GLU A 78 9.13 4.68 19.30
CA GLU A 78 8.38 4.52 18.04
C GLU A 78 9.30 4.08 16.88
N LYS A 79 10.51 4.63 16.80
CA LYS A 79 11.50 4.22 15.78
C LYS A 79 11.97 2.77 15.98
N ASN A 80 12.13 2.35 17.23
CA ASN A 80 12.47 0.97 17.57
C ASN A 80 11.35 0.01 17.22
N GLU A 81 10.09 0.39 17.48
CA GLU A 81 8.92 -0.40 17.09
C GLU A 81 8.84 -0.54 15.56
N GLN A 82 9.01 0.56 14.80
CA GLN A 82 9.05 0.52 13.33
C GLN A 82 10.11 -0.45 12.83
N LYS A 83 11.34 -0.37 13.38
CA LYS A 83 12.44 -1.27 13.01
C LYS A 83 12.13 -2.72 13.40
N GLY A 84 11.46 -2.94 14.52
CA GLY A 84 10.98 -4.25 14.96
C GLY A 84 10.01 -4.86 13.96
N ILE A 85 8.99 -4.10 13.53
CA ILE A 85 8.03 -4.56 12.53
C ILE A 85 8.69 -4.81 11.17
N GLU A 86 9.62 -3.95 10.74
CA GLU A 86 10.42 -4.20 9.54
C GLU A 86 11.13 -5.55 9.61
N ASN A 87 11.82 -5.83 10.72
CA ASN A 87 12.56 -7.08 10.91
C ASN A 87 11.64 -8.31 10.95
N ILE A 88 10.49 -8.20 11.61
CA ILE A 88 9.47 -9.25 11.66
C ILE A 88 8.97 -9.58 10.26
N LEU A 89 8.61 -8.56 9.47
CA LEU A 89 8.16 -8.75 8.09
C LEU A 89 9.26 -9.39 7.23
N ARG A 90 10.51 -8.91 7.33
CA ARG A 90 11.64 -9.53 6.62
C ARG A 90 11.83 -11.00 7.04
N GLY A 91 11.65 -11.31 8.33
CA GLY A 91 11.71 -12.65 8.87
C GLY A 91 10.59 -13.54 8.34
N LEU A 92 9.35 -13.04 8.28
CA LEU A 92 8.22 -13.74 7.68
C LEU A 92 8.51 -14.14 6.24
N PHE A 93 9.03 -13.23 5.42
CA PHE A 93 9.36 -13.56 4.03
C PHE A 93 10.50 -14.57 3.92
N GLN A 94 11.57 -14.39 4.70
CA GLN A 94 12.75 -15.26 4.60
C GLN A 94 12.53 -16.65 5.19
N ALA A 95 11.90 -16.75 6.36
CA ALA A 95 11.77 -17.99 7.10
C ALA A 95 10.46 -18.73 6.81
N VAL A 96 9.40 -18.02 6.41
CA VAL A 96 8.08 -18.64 6.19
C VAL A 96 7.77 -18.71 4.69
N ARG A 97 7.76 -17.58 3.98
CA ARG A 97 7.36 -17.54 2.57
C ARG A 97 8.35 -18.25 1.67
N ASN A 98 9.63 -17.88 1.73
CA ASN A 98 10.63 -18.32 0.75
C ASN A 98 10.80 -19.85 0.74
N PRO A 99 10.91 -20.56 1.87
CA PRO A 99 10.97 -22.02 1.86
C PRO A 99 9.71 -22.64 1.21
N ARG A 100 8.52 -22.13 1.51
CA ARG A 100 7.25 -22.61 0.93
C ARG A 100 7.10 -22.32 -0.57
N ALA A 101 7.78 -21.29 -1.07
CA ALA A 101 7.73 -20.91 -2.48
C ALA A 101 8.77 -21.63 -3.35
N HIS A 102 9.87 -22.11 -2.75
CA HIS A 102 11.00 -22.71 -3.47
C HIS A 102 11.15 -24.21 -3.22
N GLU A 103 10.59 -24.73 -2.12
CA GLU A 103 10.66 -26.13 -1.74
C GLU A 103 9.27 -26.73 -1.54
N LYS A 104 9.17 -28.06 -1.56
CA LYS A 104 7.91 -28.76 -1.25
C LYS A 104 7.76 -28.90 0.26
N ILE A 105 7.11 -27.93 0.88
CA ILE A 105 6.68 -27.97 2.28
C ILE A 105 5.20 -28.37 2.32
N VAL A 106 4.84 -29.24 3.25
CA VAL A 106 3.44 -29.56 3.57
C VAL A 106 3.19 -29.14 5.01
N ASP A 107 2.38 -28.11 5.19
CA ASP A 107 2.00 -27.59 6.50
C ASP A 107 0.82 -28.36 7.08
N ASP A 108 0.81 -28.50 8.40
CA ASP A 108 -0.36 -28.96 9.13
C ASP A 108 -1.33 -27.79 9.43
N LYS A 109 -2.56 -28.14 9.79
CA LYS A 109 -3.61 -27.18 10.15
C LYS A 109 -3.17 -26.23 11.27
N LYS A 110 -2.48 -26.76 12.29
CA LYS A 110 -2.08 -25.98 13.47
C LYS A 110 -1.12 -24.86 13.09
N THR A 111 -0.13 -25.18 12.27
CA THR A 111 0.86 -24.23 11.74
C THR A 111 0.16 -23.18 10.88
N CYS A 112 -0.77 -23.60 10.02
CA CYS A 112 -1.59 -22.72 9.20
C CYS A 112 -2.38 -21.72 10.06
N ASP A 113 -3.10 -22.21 11.06
CA ASP A 113 -3.96 -21.40 11.92
C ASP A 113 -3.16 -20.30 12.62
N VAL A 114 -2.00 -20.65 13.19
CA VAL A 114 -1.12 -19.69 13.88
C VAL A 114 -0.56 -18.64 12.92
N LEU A 115 -0.11 -19.06 11.74
CA LEU A 115 0.46 -18.14 10.75
C LEU A 115 -0.58 -17.20 10.16
N ILE A 116 -1.80 -17.66 9.89
CA ILE A 116 -2.90 -16.82 9.39
C ILE A 116 -3.21 -15.71 10.40
N VAL A 117 -3.38 -16.05 11.68
CA VAL A 117 -3.67 -15.06 12.73
C VAL A 117 -2.51 -14.06 12.86
N PHE A 118 -1.26 -14.53 12.79
CA PHE A 118 -0.10 -13.66 12.85
C PHE A 118 0.00 -12.71 11.63
N ILE A 119 -0.31 -13.21 10.43
CA ILE A 119 -0.35 -12.39 9.22
C ILE A 119 -1.48 -11.37 9.27
N ASP A 120 -2.65 -11.73 9.80
CA ASP A 120 -3.77 -10.80 10.00
C ASP A 120 -3.41 -9.67 10.97
N TYR A 121 -2.71 -9.99 12.08
CA TYR A 121 -2.17 -8.97 12.97
C TYR A 121 -1.26 -7.98 12.23
N LEU A 122 -0.32 -8.47 11.42
CA LEU A 122 0.58 -7.62 10.62
C LEU A 122 -0.17 -6.80 9.56
N LEU A 123 -1.17 -7.38 8.91
CA LEU A 123 -2.07 -6.68 7.99
C LEU A 123 -2.77 -5.53 8.71
N SER A 124 -3.32 -5.75 9.90
CA SER A 124 -4.00 -4.72 10.68
C SER A 124 -3.10 -3.53 11.04
N LEU A 125 -1.81 -3.80 11.32
CA LEU A 125 -0.81 -2.73 11.55
C LEU A 125 -0.57 -1.94 10.27
N ILE A 126 -0.46 -2.63 9.13
CA ILE A 126 -0.24 -2.00 7.84
C ILE A 126 -1.46 -1.18 7.45
N GLU A 127 -2.68 -1.68 7.59
CA GLU A 127 -3.90 -0.92 7.26
C GLU A 127 -4.04 0.35 8.10
N LYS A 128 -3.67 0.32 9.39
CA LYS A 128 -3.68 1.48 10.28
C LYS A 128 -2.51 2.44 10.07
N SER A 129 -1.43 2.00 9.41
CA SER A 129 -0.23 2.80 9.22
C SER A 129 -0.51 3.99 8.30
N LYS A 130 0.12 5.15 8.54
CA LYS A 130 -0.06 6.31 7.67
C LYS A 130 0.90 6.22 6.49
N ALA A 131 0.37 6.28 5.27
CA ALA A 131 1.20 6.40 4.09
C ALA A 131 1.81 7.81 4.03
N LYS A 132 3.00 7.90 3.44
CA LYS A 132 3.63 9.19 3.15
C LYS A 132 2.77 10.07 2.22
N PHE A 133 1.91 9.46 1.41
CA PHE A 133 1.02 10.14 0.49
C PHE A 133 -0.41 9.59 0.60
N GLU A 134 -1.36 10.50 0.80
CA GLU A 134 -2.81 10.27 0.71
C GLU A 134 -3.42 11.31 -0.24
N ILE A 135 -4.37 10.89 -1.07
CA ILE A 135 -4.97 11.72 -2.14
C ILE A 135 -5.71 12.92 -1.53
N GLU A 136 -6.41 12.70 -0.41
CA GLU A 136 -7.15 13.74 0.30
C GLU A 136 -6.22 14.80 0.89
N ASP A 137 -5.06 14.41 1.41
CA ASP A 137 -4.09 15.35 1.97
C ASP A 137 -3.36 16.12 0.86
N PHE A 138 -3.11 15.48 -0.28
CA PHE A 138 -2.67 16.17 -1.49
C PHE A 138 -3.70 17.21 -1.94
N PHE A 139 -4.97 16.82 -2.06
CA PHE A 139 -6.04 17.71 -2.50
C PHE A 139 -6.22 18.90 -1.56
N LYS A 140 -6.17 18.69 -0.23
CA LYS A 140 -6.18 19.78 0.76
C LYS A 140 -5.09 20.81 0.51
N ARG A 141 -3.88 20.38 0.14
CA ARG A 141 -2.78 21.29 -0.22
C ARG A 141 -3.06 22.05 -1.50
N VAL A 142 -3.71 21.43 -2.50
CA VAL A 142 -4.06 22.09 -3.77
C VAL A 142 -5.13 23.19 -3.60
N ILE A 143 -6.08 22.99 -2.68
CA ILE A 143 -7.14 23.97 -2.38
C ILE A 143 -6.75 24.96 -1.27
N ASP A 144 -5.54 24.83 -0.71
CA ASP A 144 -5.09 25.65 0.41
C ASP A 144 -5.10 27.14 0.05
N ILE A 145 -5.49 27.98 1.01
CA ILE A 145 -5.51 29.42 0.80
C ILE A 145 -4.09 29.97 0.58
N ASP A 146 -3.09 29.33 1.16
CA ASP A 146 -1.67 29.68 1.10
C ASP A 146 -0.90 28.89 0.03
N PHE A 147 -1.60 28.28 -0.94
CA PHE A 147 -0.96 27.60 -2.08
C PHE A 147 0.01 28.55 -2.81
N VAL A 148 1.26 28.12 -2.97
CA VAL A 148 2.27 28.89 -3.70
C VAL A 148 2.04 28.72 -5.20
N GLU A 149 1.56 29.78 -5.85
CA GLU A 149 1.24 29.85 -7.29
C GLU A 149 2.50 29.84 -8.18
N SER A 150 3.24 28.73 -8.18
CA SER A 150 4.45 28.54 -8.98
C SER A 150 4.57 27.13 -9.56
N HIS A 151 5.31 27.01 -10.67
CA HIS A 151 5.62 25.71 -11.28
C HIS A 151 6.46 24.85 -10.33
N ASP A 152 7.46 25.41 -9.67
CA ASP A 152 8.38 24.66 -8.79
C ASP A 152 7.62 24.02 -7.62
N TYR A 153 6.69 24.75 -7.00
CA TYR A 153 5.89 24.21 -5.90
C TYR A 153 4.95 23.11 -6.39
N ALA A 154 4.24 23.34 -7.50
CA ALA A 154 3.34 22.34 -8.06
C ALA A 154 4.08 21.07 -8.52
N GLU A 155 5.26 21.21 -9.11
CA GLU A 155 6.12 20.08 -9.49
C GLU A 155 6.60 19.29 -8.27
N LEU A 156 7.00 19.97 -7.20
CA LEU A 156 7.33 19.33 -5.93
C LEU A 156 6.12 18.56 -5.40
N LEU A 157 4.94 19.19 -5.34
CA LEU A 157 3.70 18.59 -4.85
C LEU A 157 3.35 17.32 -5.63
N VAL A 158 3.40 17.39 -6.97
CA VAL A 158 3.11 16.27 -7.86
C VAL A 158 4.20 15.19 -7.78
N SER A 159 5.46 15.55 -7.49
CA SER A 159 6.55 14.57 -7.34
C SER A 159 6.37 13.65 -6.13
N GLU A 160 5.61 14.08 -5.12
CA GLU A 160 5.29 13.28 -3.93
C GLU A 160 4.30 12.14 -4.23
N ILE A 161 3.56 12.21 -5.36
CA ILE A 161 2.54 11.21 -5.73
C ILE A 161 3.24 9.90 -6.14
N PRO A 162 2.91 8.75 -5.53
CA PRO A 162 3.38 7.44 -5.98
C PRO A 162 2.97 7.14 -7.42
N ALA A 163 3.83 6.46 -8.19
CA ALA A 163 3.63 6.25 -9.63
C ALA A 163 2.30 5.56 -9.97
N ASN A 164 1.88 4.59 -9.16
CA ASN A 164 0.61 3.88 -9.33
C ASN A 164 -0.64 4.71 -8.95
N LYS A 165 -0.49 5.76 -8.13
CA LYS A 165 -1.58 6.63 -7.69
C LYS A 165 -1.75 7.88 -8.54
N ILE A 166 -0.89 8.09 -9.54
CA ILE A 166 -0.89 9.28 -10.38
C ILE A 166 -2.26 9.51 -11.04
N PHE A 167 -2.81 8.49 -11.70
CA PHE A 167 -4.08 8.61 -12.41
C PHE A 167 -5.26 8.78 -11.47
N ASP A 168 -5.31 8.03 -10.38
CA ASP A 168 -6.36 8.16 -9.36
C ASP A 168 -6.34 9.56 -8.72
N THR A 169 -5.15 10.08 -8.40
CA THR A 169 -5.00 11.44 -7.84
C THR A 169 -5.45 12.49 -8.84
N LEU A 170 -5.10 12.32 -10.12
CA LEU A 170 -5.50 13.23 -11.18
C LEU A 170 -7.02 13.21 -11.38
N LEU A 171 -7.62 12.03 -11.47
CA LEU A 171 -9.07 11.88 -11.61
C LEU A 171 -9.80 12.53 -10.43
N PHE A 172 -9.34 12.25 -9.20
CA PHE A 172 -9.88 12.84 -7.99
C PHE A 172 -9.85 14.37 -8.01
N LEU A 173 -8.74 14.95 -8.52
CA LEU A 173 -8.57 16.39 -8.69
C LEU A 173 -9.52 16.95 -9.77
N LEU A 174 -9.65 16.29 -10.93
CA LEU A 174 -10.51 16.72 -12.04
C LEU A 174 -11.99 16.72 -11.64
N GLU A 175 -12.44 15.67 -10.95
CA GLU A 175 -13.82 15.56 -10.42
C GLU A 175 -14.18 16.69 -9.44
N ARG A 176 -13.17 17.30 -8.80
CA ARG A 176 -13.33 18.32 -7.76
C ARG A 176 -12.75 19.67 -8.15
N ARG A 177 -12.53 19.91 -9.45
CA ARG A 177 -11.92 21.16 -9.94
C ARG A 177 -12.66 22.41 -9.48
N ASP A 178 -13.97 22.35 -9.29
CA ASP A 178 -14.79 23.51 -8.89
C ASP A 178 -14.46 24.01 -7.47
N PHE A 179 -13.80 23.18 -6.66
CA PHE A 179 -13.31 23.54 -5.32
C PHE A 179 -11.88 24.12 -5.35
N THR A 180 -11.22 24.14 -6.50
CA THR A 180 -9.84 24.61 -6.65
C THR A 180 -9.81 26.07 -7.10
N LYS A 181 -8.74 26.80 -6.73
CA LYS A 181 -8.49 28.13 -7.30
C LYS A 181 -8.01 27.96 -8.76
N PRO A 182 -8.40 28.82 -9.71
CA PRO A 182 -8.01 28.69 -11.11
C PRO A 182 -6.49 28.56 -11.31
N ASN A 183 -5.71 29.36 -10.58
CA ASN A 183 -4.26 29.35 -10.69
C ASN A 183 -3.63 28.09 -10.08
N SER A 184 -4.08 27.63 -8.89
CA SER A 184 -3.54 26.41 -8.28
C SER A 184 -3.83 25.19 -9.14
N PHE A 185 -5.06 25.09 -9.67
CA PHE A 185 -5.43 24.05 -10.63
C PHE A 185 -4.54 24.06 -11.87
N TYR A 186 -4.33 25.24 -12.46
CA TYR A 186 -3.47 25.40 -13.63
C TYR A 186 -2.05 24.86 -13.37
N TYR A 187 -1.38 25.32 -12.31
CA TYR A 187 -0.01 24.89 -12.01
C TYR A 187 0.08 23.39 -11.75
N VAL A 188 -0.87 22.82 -11.00
CA VAL A 188 -0.89 21.38 -10.68
C VAL A 188 -1.12 20.54 -11.94
N ILE A 189 -2.06 20.92 -12.80
CA ILE A 189 -2.30 20.21 -14.07
C ILE A 189 -1.06 20.29 -14.99
N GLN A 190 -0.39 21.45 -15.07
CA GLN A 190 0.86 21.57 -15.82
C GLN A 190 1.95 20.63 -15.26
N ALA A 191 2.06 20.51 -13.93
CA ALA A 191 3.00 19.59 -13.31
C ALA A 191 2.67 18.11 -13.59
N PHE A 192 1.40 17.71 -13.59
CA PHE A 192 0.97 16.37 -14.03
C PHE A 192 1.36 16.11 -15.50
N LEU A 193 1.08 17.06 -16.39
CA LEU A 193 1.42 16.95 -17.82
C LEU A 193 2.92 16.78 -18.05
N LYS A 194 3.78 17.41 -17.26
CA LYS A 194 5.23 17.21 -17.35
C LYS A 194 5.67 15.79 -16.99
N ARG A 195 4.93 15.12 -16.11
CA ARG A 195 5.24 13.75 -15.65
C ARG A 195 4.76 12.67 -16.64
N PHE A 196 3.84 13.00 -17.54
CA PHE A 196 3.24 12.05 -18.48
C PHE A 196 4.07 11.88 -19.74
N ASN A 197 4.20 10.63 -20.18
CA ASN A 197 4.68 10.31 -21.51
C ASN A 197 3.63 10.67 -22.60
N GLY A 198 4.00 10.55 -23.87
CA GLY A 198 3.13 10.98 -24.98
C GLY A 198 1.79 10.23 -25.07
N GLU A 199 1.72 8.99 -24.62
CA GLU A 199 0.49 8.19 -24.60
C GLU A 199 -0.41 8.58 -23.43
N GLN A 200 0.17 8.72 -22.23
CA GLN A 200 -0.50 9.18 -21.02
C GLN A 200 -1.09 10.60 -21.19
N LYS A 201 -0.40 11.48 -21.93
CA LYS A 201 -0.94 12.82 -22.29
C LYS A 201 -2.19 12.73 -23.16
N LYS A 202 -2.25 11.80 -24.12
CA LYS A 202 -3.43 11.61 -24.97
C LYS A 202 -4.61 11.08 -24.16
N GLU A 203 -4.36 10.14 -23.25
CA GLU A 203 -5.37 9.61 -22.35
C GLU A 203 -5.91 10.68 -21.39
N PHE A 204 -5.02 11.48 -20.80
CA PHE A 204 -5.40 12.65 -20.02
C PHE A 204 -6.28 13.63 -20.80
N LEU A 205 -5.90 13.99 -22.04
CA LEU A 205 -6.69 14.93 -22.85
C LEU A 205 -8.10 14.41 -23.12
N LYS A 206 -8.26 13.10 -23.33
CA LYS A 206 -9.60 12.50 -23.46
C LYS A 206 -10.41 12.66 -22.18
N LEU A 207 -9.81 12.33 -21.03
CA LEU A 207 -10.45 12.48 -19.72
C LEU A 207 -10.82 13.95 -19.44
N TYR A 208 -9.89 14.87 -19.64
CA TYR A 208 -10.07 16.31 -19.39
C TYR A 208 -11.22 16.91 -20.20
N LEU A 209 -11.43 16.46 -21.44
CA LEU A 209 -12.55 16.92 -22.29
C LEU A 209 -13.91 16.33 -21.89
N THR A 210 -13.93 15.33 -21.01
CA THR A 210 -15.15 14.69 -20.50
C THR A 210 -15.66 15.39 -19.23
N PHE A 211 -14.86 16.30 -18.66
CA PHE A 211 -15.11 17.04 -17.43
C PHE A 211 -15.40 18.51 -17.77
#